data_AF-A0A5K7ZBC0-F1
#
_entry.id   AF-A0A5K7ZBC0-F1
#
_cell.length_a   1.000
_cell.length_b   1.000
_cell.length_c   1.000
_cell.angle_alpha   90.00
_cell.angle_beta   90.00
_cell.angle_gamma   90.00
#
_symmetry.space_group_name_H-M   'P 1'
#
loop_
_entity.id
_entity.type
_entity.pdbx_description
1 polymer ?
#
loop_
_entity_poly.entity_id
_entity_poly.type
_entity_poly.pdbx_seq_one_letter_code
_entity_poly.pdbx_strand_id
1 'polypeptide(L)'
;MSWMHFGLIGAFVFALHSLQQIKMTLKDKGYPVDLMTGWLDDYRRFKKLTREEPDQEARYKYQRILNGLYLALAGLVFIPLLMIMGK
;
A
#
# COMPACT_ATOMS: atom_id res chain seq x y z
N MET A 1 23.49 13.04 1.16
CA MET A 1 22.26 12.30 0.79
C MET A 1 21.75 12.85 -0.53
N SER A 2 21.61 12.01 -1.56
CA SER A 2 21.05 12.43 -2.86
C SER A 2 19.51 12.48 -2.80
N TRP A 3 18.88 13.31 -3.65
CA TRP A 3 17.42 13.39 -3.83
C TRP A 3 16.76 12.01 -4.02
N MET A 4 17.45 11.06 -4.65
CA MET A 4 16.96 9.69 -4.81
C MET A 4 16.77 8.95 -3.48
N HIS A 5 17.61 9.23 -2.47
CA HIS A 5 17.47 8.61 -1.15
C HIS A 5 16.23 9.14 -0.43
N PHE A 6 15.94 10.44 -0.56
CA PHE A 6 14.70 11.03 -0.02
C PHE A 6 13.46 10.45 -0.71
N GLY A 7 13.52 10.27 -2.04
CA GLY A 7 12.46 9.59 -2.79
C GLY A 7 12.23 8.15 -2.32
N LEU A 8 13.31 7.40 -2.06
CA LEU A 8 13.23 6.02 -1.57
C LEU A 8 12.61 5.94 -0.18
N ILE A 9 13.05 6.81 0.74
CA ILE A 9 12.48 6.89 2.10
C ILE A 9 11.00 7.27 2.02
N GLY A 10 10.64 8.24 1.18
CA GLY A 10 9.25 8.63 0.95
C GLY A 10 8.38 7.47 0.45
N ALA A 11 8.86 6.73 -0.55
CA ALA A 11 8.17 5.55 -1.06
C ALA A 11 7.99 4.47 0.02
N PHE A 12 9.01 4.26 0.86
CA PHE A 12 8.94 3.30 1.96
C PHE A 12 7.88 3.70 3.00
N VAL A 13 7.89 4.95 3.45
CA VAL A 13 6.90 5.47 4.42
C VAL A 13 5.49 5.40 3.84
N PHE A 14 5.32 5.75 2.56
CA PHE A 14 4.01 5.70 1.91
C PHE A 14 3.48 4.27 1.73
N ALA A 15 4.36 3.30 1.45
CA ALA A 15 4.00 1.89 1.40
C ALA A 15 3.49 1.40 2.76
N LEU A 16 4.22 1.70 3.85
CA LEU A 16 3.80 1.36 5.21
C LEU A 16 2.47 2.03 5.58
N HIS A 17 2.30 3.30 5.24
CA HIS A 17 1.06 4.03 5.50
C HIS A 17 -0.14 3.41 4.77
N SER A 18 0.03 3.06 3.49
CA SER A 18 -1.02 2.42 2.70
C SER A 18 -1.40 1.05 3.27
N LEU A 19 -0.39 0.29 3.68
CA LEU A 19 -0.61 -1.00 4.32
C LEU A 19 -1.31 -0.88 5.69
N GLN A 20 -1.00 0.16 6.49
CA GLN A 20 -1.73 0.44 7.74
C GLN A 20 -3.19 0.83 7.48
N GLN A 21 -3.46 1.62 6.43
CA GLN A 21 -4.84 1.95 6.05
C GLN A 21 -5.64 0.71 5.63
N ILE A 22 -5.01 -0.25 4.95
CA ILE A 22 -5.63 -1.54 4.63
C ILE A 22 -6.05 -2.25 5.92
N LYS A 23 -5.13 -2.38 6.89
CA LYS A 23 -5.42 -3.04 8.17
C LYS A 23 -6.55 -2.37 8.94
N MET A 24 -6.53 -1.04 9.03
CA MET A 24 -7.59 -0.28 9.71
C MET A 24 -8.94 -0.50 9.02
N THR A 25 -8.98 -0.45 7.69
CA THR A 25 -10.23 -0.64 6.94
C THR A 25 -10.78 -2.07 7.10
N LEU A 26 -9.91 -3.08 7.09
CA LEU A 26 -10.31 -4.46 7.34
C LEU A 26 -10.85 -4.62 8.77
N LYS A 27 -10.20 -4.02 9.77
CA LYS A 27 -10.66 -4.02 11.15
C LYS A 27 -12.02 -3.34 11.30
N ASP A 28 -12.22 -2.20 10.65
CA ASP A 28 -13.49 -1.46 10.67
C ASP A 28 -14.65 -2.26 10.05
N LYS A 29 -14.34 -3.12 9.07
CA LYS A 29 -15.29 -4.05 8.44
C LYS A 29 -15.48 -5.36 9.22
N GLY A 30 -14.84 -5.52 10.38
CA GLY A 30 -14.99 -6.69 11.25
C GLY A 30 -14.09 -7.88 10.91
N TYR A 31 -13.11 -7.71 10.01
CA TYR A 31 -12.12 -8.76 9.75
C TYR A 31 -11.12 -8.85 10.90
N PRO A 32 -10.66 -10.06 11.27
CA PRO A 32 -9.57 -10.22 12.22
C PRO A 32 -8.25 -9.81 11.53
N VAL A 33 -7.56 -8.82 12.13
CA VAL A 33 -6.31 -8.26 11.62
C VAL A 33 -5.28 -8.24 12.74
N ASP A 34 -4.11 -8.81 12.49
CA ASP A 34 -2.93 -8.64 13.34
C ASP A 34 -2.20 -7.35 12.95
N LEU A 35 -1.73 -6.54 13.90
CA LEU A 35 -1.12 -5.24 13.59
C LEU A 35 0.29 -5.34 12.97
N MET A 36 1.04 -6.40 13.29
CA MET A 36 2.46 -6.52 12.97
C MET A 36 2.76 -7.56 11.89
N THR A 37 1.86 -8.52 11.69
CA THR A 37 2.04 -9.64 10.76
C THR A 37 0.91 -9.74 9.73
N GLY A 38 0.94 -10.73 8.85
CA GLY A 38 -0.20 -11.02 7.96
C GLY A 38 -0.47 -10.03 6.83
N TRP A 39 0.43 -9.07 6.58
CA TRP A 39 0.26 -8.01 5.57
C TRP A 39 -0.15 -8.52 4.17
N LEU A 40 0.36 -9.68 3.76
CA LEU A 40 0.02 -10.33 2.49
C LEU A 40 -1.41 -10.85 2.45
N ASP A 41 -1.87 -11.47 3.54
CA ASP A 41 -3.23 -12.00 3.63
C ASP A 41 -4.25 -10.88 3.80
N ASP A 42 -3.89 -9.83 4.55
CA ASP A 42 -4.67 -8.60 4.65
C ASP A 42 -4.80 -7.94 3.29
N TYR A 43 -3.71 -7.80 2.53
CA TYR A 43 -3.77 -7.29 1.16
C TYR A 43 -4.72 -8.13 0.28
N ARG A 44 -4.67 -9.47 0.37
CA ARG A 44 -5.56 -10.35 -0.40
C ARG A 44 -7.02 -10.16 0.00
N ARG A 45 -7.31 -10.11 1.29
CA ARG A 45 -8.66 -9.87 1.83
C ARG A 45 -9.18 -8.49 1.42
N PHE A 46 -8.34 -7.47 1.51
CA PHE A 46 -8.68 -6.11 1.14
C PHE A 46 -8.96 -5.99 -0.36
N LYS A 47 -8.14 -6.63 -1.21
CA LYS A 47 -8.39 -6.69 -2.65
C LYS A 47 -9.71 -7.37 -2.99
N LYS A 48 -10.09 -8.41 -2.25
CA LYS A 48 -11.40 -9.06 -2.38
C LYS A 48 -12.53 -8.12 -1.95
N LEU A 49 -12.40 -7.48 -0.79
CA LEU A 49 -13.33 -6.47 -0.27
C LEU A 49 -13.55 -5.35 -1.29
N THR A 50 -12.50 -4.78 -1.89
CA THR A 50 -12.63 -3.73 -2.92
C THR A 50 -13.44 -4.16 -4.14
N ARG A 51 -13.46 -5.45 -4.48
CA ARG A 51 -14.23 -5.98 -5.62
C ARG A 51 -15.68 -6.26 -5.27
N GLU A 52 -15.93 -6.67 -4.03
CA GLU A 52 -17.24 -7.09 -3.54
C GLU A 52 -18.02 -5.95 -2.88
N GLU A 53 -17.38 -4.80 -2.60
CA GLU A 53 -18.03 -3.65 -2.00
C GLU A 53 -19.14 -3.09 -2.91
N PRO A 54 -20.40 -3.08 -2.45
CA PRO A 54 -21.54 -2.61 -3.25
C PRO A 54 -21.60 -1.08 -3.30
N ASP A 55 -21.08 -0.40 -2.29
CA ASP A 55 -21.01 1.06 -2.24
C ASP A 55 -19.86 1.57 -3.13
N GLN A 56 -20.20 2.42 -4.10
CA GLN A 56 -19.24 3.00 -5.04
C GLN A 56 -18.26 3.95 -4.36
N GLU A 57 -18.69 4.68 -3.33
CA GLU A 57 -17.82 5.62 -2.64
C GLU A 57 -16.76 4.88 -1.81
N ALA A 58 -17.18 3.90 -1.01
CA ALA A 58 -16.27 3.00 -0.30
C ALA A 58 -15.34 2.26 -1.27
N ARG A 59 -15.85 1.75 -2.39
CA ARG A 59 -15.03 1.08 -3.41
C ARG A 59 -13.95 2.00 -3.99
N TYR A 60 -14.29 3.25 -4.33
CA TYR A 60 -13.33 4.22 -4.83
C TYR A 60 -12.25 4.52 -3.78
N LYS A 61 -12.64 4.70 -2.52
CA LYS A 61 -11.72 4.88 -1.40
C LYS A 61 -10.75 3.70 -1.29
N TYR A 62 -11.23 2.46 -1.38
CA TYR A 62 -10.38 1.27 -1.27
C TYR A 62 -9.45 1.10 -2.47
N GLN A 63 -9.93 1.41 -3.68
CA GLN A 63 -9.09 1.46 -4.87
C GLN A 63 -7.99 2.50 -4.76
N ARG A 64 -8.28 3.68 -4.20
CA ARG A 64 -7.27 4.71 -3.95
C ARG A 64 -6.17 4.22 -3.01
N ILE A 65 -6.52 3.49 -1.96
CA ILE A 65 -5.55 2.88 -1.03
C ILE A 65 -4.68 1.85 -1.76
N LEU A 66 -5.29 0.96 -2.56
CA LEU A 66 -4.54 -0.02 -3.36
C LEU A 66 -3.60 0.65 -4.39
N ASN A 67 -4.07 1.68 -5.08
CA ASN A 67 -3.27 2.41 -6.05
C ASN A 67 -2.11 3.14 -5.38
N GLY A 68 -2.34 3.72 -4.20
CA GLY A 68 -1.29 4.33 -3.38
C GLY A 68 -0.21 3.31 -2.98
N LEU A 69 -0.63 2.11 -2.57
CA LEU A 69 0.30 1.01 -2.28
C LEU A 69 1.09 0.60 -3.52
N TYR A 70 0.45 0.42 -4.68
CA TYR A 70 1.14 0.05 -5.92
C TYR A 70 2.13 1.11 -6.38
N LEU A 71 1.77 2.39 -6.27
CA LEU A 71 2.67 3.50 -6.61
C LEU A 71 3.90 3.50 -5.70
N ALA A 72 3.71 3.29 -4.40
CA ALA A 72 4.80 3.24 -3.44
C ALA A 72 5.72 2.03 -3.68
N LEU A 73 5.15 0.85 -3.92
CA LEU A 73 5.91 -0.35 -4.28
C LEU A 73 6.66 -0.16 -5.61
N ALA A 74 6.03 0.46 -6.61
CA ALA A 74 6.70 0.81 -7.86
C ALA A 74 7.86 1.77 -7.62
N GLY A 75 7.69 2.80 -6.77
CA GLY A 75 8.76 3.71 -6.37
C GLY A 75 9.91 2.98 -5.67
N LEU A 76 9.60 2.04 -4.77
CA LEU A 76 10.59 1.23 -4.06
C LEU A 76 11.41 0.33 -4.99
N VAL A 77 10.89 -0.05 -6.16
CA VAL A 77 11.62 -0.84 -7.16
C VAL A 77 12.32 0.06 -8.17
N PHE A 78 11.63 1.09 -8.66
CA PHE A 78 12.10 1.97 -9.73
C PHE A 78 13.25 2.87 -9.27
N ILE A 79 13.19 3.41 -8.04
CA ILE A 79 14.24 4.31 -7.54
C ILE A 79 15.58 3.57 -7.37
N PRO A 80 15.66 2.37 -6.74
CA PRO A 80 16.90 1.60 -6.72
C PRO A 80 17.38 1.20 -8.11
N LEU A 81 16.48 0.84 -9.04
CA LEU A 81 16.85 0.56 -10.43
C LEU A 81 17.51 1.78 -11.08
N LEU A 82 16.95 2.98 -10.91
CA LEU A 82 17.56 4.22 -11.39
C LEU A 82 18.90 4.51 -10.70
N MET A 83 19.06 4.17 -9.42
CA MET A 83 20.34 4.34 -8.72
C MET A 83 21.41 3.34 -9.20
N ILE A 84 21.01 2.13 -9.58
CA ILE A 84 21.90 1.09 -10.13
C ILE A 84 22.24 1.38 -11.59
N MET A 85 21.27 1.81 -12.39
CA MET A 85 21.44 2.20 -13.79
C MET A 85 22.06 3.60 -13.95
N GLY A 86 21.94 4.43 -12.93
CA GLY A 86 22.57 5.75 -12.80
C GLY A 86 23.87 5.71 -12.00
N LYS A 87 24.44 4.51 -11.80
CA LYS A 87 25.89 4.36 -11.92
C LYS A 87 26.30 4.64 -13.36
#